data_AF-A0AAV4DDW7-F1
#
_entry.id   AF-A0AAV4DDW7-F1
#
_cell.length_a   1.000
_cell.length_b   1.000
_cell.length_c   1.000
_cell.angle_alpha   90.00
_cell.angle_beta   90.00
_cell.angle_gamma   90.00
#
_symmetry.space_group_name_H-M   'P 1'
#
loop_
_entity.id
_entity.type
_entity.pdbx_description
1 polymer ?
#
loop_
_entity_poly.entity_id
_entity_poly.type
_entity_poly.pdbx_seq_one_letter_code
_entity_poly.pdbx_strand_id
1 'polypeptide(L)'
;MAQAKKGMEVQGLPAFLTDNSANYQWVLAAFAEIIDNACNAKASEIWIDTADMEKTTCLSFLDNGPGMEAVMLYNMLRYPPHMETSPAVNSYHGDYRR
;
A
#
# COMPACT_ATOMS: atom_id res chain seq x y z
N MET A 1 -16.47 -3.54 40.20
CA MET A 1 -16.58 -4.23 38.90
C MET A 1 -15.60 -3.55 37.95
N ALA A 2 -14.37 -4.08 37.82
CA ALA A 2 -13.40 -3.54 36.88
C ALA A 2 -13.73 -4.07 35.47
N GLN A 3 -13.97 -3.17 34.50
CA GLN A 3 -14.06 -3.55 33.10
C GLN A 3 -12.68 -4.04 32.64
N ALA A 4 -12.64 -5.30 32.18
CA ALA A 4 -11.47 -5.83 31.51
C ALA A 4 -11.21 -5.00 30.24
N LYS A 5 -10.03 -4.36 30.16
CA LYS A 5 -9.51 -3.85 28.89
C LYS A 5 -9.38 -5.06 27.96
N LYS A 6 -10.21 -5.11 26.92
CA LYS A 6 -10.11 -6.09 25.85
C LYS A 6 -8.69 -5.98 25.29
N GLY A 7 -7.85 -6.99 25.53
CA GLY A 7 -6.51 -7.05 24.97
C GLY A 7 -6.62 -6.90 23.46
N MET A 8 -5.80 -6.03 22.86
CA MET A 8 -5.69 -5.95 21.41
C MET A 8 -5.10 -7.28 20.94
N GLU A 9 -5.96 -8.18 20.48
CA GLU A 9 -5.54 -9.36 19.76
C GLU A 9 -4.81 -8.90 18.50
N VAL A 10 -3.53 -9.23 18.39
CA VAL A 10 -2.75 -8.93 17.21
C VAL A 10 -3.33 -9.81 16.11
N GLN A 11 -4.10 -9.22 15.19
CA GLN A 11 -4.56 -9.94 14.01
C GLN A 11 -3.35 -10.50 13.26
N GLY A 12 -3.39 -11.79 12.94
CA GLY A 12 -2.37 -12.40 12.09
C GLY A 12 -2.32 -11.72 10.73
N LEU A 13 -1.13 -11.65 10.13
CA LEU A 13 -0.88 -10.94 8.85
C LEU A 13 -1.93 -11.21 7.75
N PRO A 14 -2.42 -12.45 7.53
CA PRO A 14 -3.43 -12.70 6.48
C PRO A 14 -4.80 -12.05 6.75
N ALA A 15 -5.26 -12.06 8.00
CA ALA A 15 -6.53 -11.43 8.38
C ALA A 15 -6.42 -9.91 8.26
N PHE A 16 -5.29 -9.36 8.71
CA PHE A 16 -5.00 -7.93 8.58
C PHE A 16 -5.02 -7.45 7.12
N LEU A 17 -4.43 -8.20 6.18
CA LEU A 17 -4.45 -7.84 4.75
C LEU A 17 -5.88 -7.79 4.19
N THR A 18 -6.74 -8.72 4.62
CA THR A 18 -8.14 -8.76 4.21
C THR A 18 -8.88 -7.54 4.75
N ASP A 19 -8.77 -7.26 6.05
CA ASP A 19 -9.42 -6.10 6.69
C ASP A 19 -8.90 -4.77 6.11
N ASN A 20 -7.60 -4.66 5.84
CA ASN A 20 -7.01 -3.47 5.24
C ASN A 20 -7.54 -3.20 3.83
N SER A 21 -7.79 -4.25 3.04
CA SER A 21 -8.37 -4.11 1.70
C SER A 21 -9.84 -3.66 1.73
N ALA A 22 -10.58 -4.01 2.78
CA ALA A 22 -11.99 -3.63 2.96
C ALA A 22 -12.20 -2.12 3.23
N ASN A 23 -11.12 -1.36 3.48
CA ASN A 23 -11.18 0.10 3.62
C ASN A 23 -11.58 0.81 2.32
N TYR A 24 -11.32 0.19 1.16
CA TYR A 24 -11.75 0.74 -0.12
C TYR A 24 -13.19 0.33 -0.41
N GLN A 25 -14.13 1.27 -0.24
CA GLN A 25 -15.52 1.03 -0.63
C GLN A 25 -15.72 1.00 -2.16
N TRP A 26 -14.78 1.60 -2.91
CA TRP A 26 -14.84 1.76 -4.36
C TRP A 26 -13.55 1.22 -4.97
N VAL A 27 -13.64 0.25 -5.88
CA VAL A 27 -12.46 -0.39 -6.50
C VAL A 27 -11.55 0.62 -7.22
N LEU A 28 -12.12 1.69 -7.77
CA LEU A 28 -11.35 2.77 -8.40
C LEU A 28 -10.47 3.54 -7.41
N ALA A 29 -10.84 3.60 -6.14
CA ALA A 29 -9.99 4.20 -5.12
C ALA A 29 -8.72 3.35 -4.89
N ALA A 30 -8.84 2.02 -4.90
CA ALA A 30 -7.67 1.14 -4.85
C ALA A 30 -6.77 1.29 -6.09
N PHE A 31 -7.35 1.56 -7.27
CA PHE A 31 -6.56 1.85 -8.47
C PHE A 31 -5.85 3.20 -8.39
N ALA A 32 -6.53 4.23 -7.85
CA ALA A 32 -5.94 5.56 -7.67
C ALA A 32 -4.68 5.50 -6.79
N GLU A 33 -4.69 4.72 -5.71
CA GLU A 33 -3.52 4.56 -4.83
C GLU A 33 -2.30 3.94 -5.55
N ILE A 34 -2.53 3.03 -6.50
CA ILE A 34 -1.45 2.47 -7.31
C ILE A 34 -0.92 3.52 -8.31
N ILE A 35 -1.80 4.31 -8.92
CA ILE A 35 -1.44 5.40 -9.83
C ILE A 35 -0.65 6.49 -9.08
N ASP A 36 -1.07 6.82 -7.85
CA ASP A 36 -0.39 7.80 -7.01
C ASP A 36 1.02 7.34 -6.64
N ASN A 37 1.23 6.04 -6.40
CA ASN A 37 2.58 5.49 -6.20
C ASN A 37 3.49 5.70 -7.43
N ALA A 38 2.99 5.46 -8.64
CA ALA A 38 3.76 5.71 -9.87
C ALA A 38 4.07 7.21 -10.07
N CYS A 39 3.09 8.09 -9.80
CA CYS A 39 3.28 9.54 -9.83
C CYS A 39 4.36 10.00 -8.83
N ASN A 40 4.33 9.46 -7.60
CA ASN A 40 5.30 9.76 -6.54
C ASN A 40 6.70 9.24 -6.87
N ALA A 41 6.79 8.12 -7.58
CA ALA A 41 8.04 7.61 -8.14
C ALA A 41 8.54 8.42 -9.35
N LYS A 42 7.80 9.44 -9.80
CA LYS A 42 8.09 10.27 -10.96
C LYS A 42 8.13 9.48 -12.28
N ALA A 43 7.30 8.43 -12.37
CA ALA A 43 7.01 7.83 -13.66
C ALA A 43 6.34 8.88 -14.57
N SER A 44 6.67 8.85 -15.84
CA SER A 44 6.02 9.69 -16.86
C SER A 44 4.82 9.00 -17.50
N GLU A 45 4.81 7.67 -17.47
CA GLU A 45 3.77 6.83 -18.05
C GLU A 45 3.45 5.67 -17.12
N ILE A 46 2.18 5.27 -17.11
CA ILE A 46 1.68 4.05 -16.47
C ILE A 46 0.73 3.35 -17.44
N TRP A 47 0.92 2.04 -17.62
CA TRP A 47 0.05 1.17 -18.40
C TRP A 47 -0.77 0.29 -17.46
N ILE A 48 -2.07 0.26 -17.71
CA ILE A 48 -3.03 -0.57 -16.99
C ILE A 48 -3.65 -1.51 -18.01
N ASP A 49 -3.45 -2.81 -17.83
CA ASP A 49 -3.90 -3.82 -18.78
C ASP A 49 -4.31 -5.10 -18.08
N THR A 50 -5.03 -5.96 -18.79
CA THR A 50 -5.32 -7.33 -18.36
C THR A 50 -4.38 -8.31 -19.05
N ALA A 51 -3.83 -9.26 -18.31
CA ALA A 51 -2.98 -10.31 -18.84
C ALA A 51 -3.44 -11.67 -18.32
N ASP A 52 -3.51 -12.68 -19.19
CA ASP A 52 -3.78 -14.04 -18.76
C ASP A 52 -2.47 -14.74 -18.39
N MET A 53 -2.31 -15.08 -17.12
CA MET A 53 -1.15 -15.81 -16.57
C MET A 53 -1.61 -17.12 -15.95
N GLU A 54 -1.10 -18.25 -16.43
CA GLU A 54 -1.40 -19.58 -15.89
C GLU A 54 -2.91 -19.87 -15.68
N LYS A 55 -3.74 -19.47 -16.66
CA LYS A 55 -5.22 -19.58 -16.65
C LYS A 55 -5.93 -18.64 -15.65
N THR A 56 -5.22 -17.64 -15.13
CA THR A 56 -5.77 -16.59 -14.27
C THR A 56 -5.69 -15.25 -15.00
N THR A 57 -6.81 -14.53 -15.10
CA THR A 57 -6.80 -13.15 -15.62
C THR A 57 -6.28 -12.22 -14.52
N CYS A 58 -5.16 -11.56 -14.80
CA CYS A 58 -4.48 -10.64 -13.92
C CYS A 58 -4.69 -9.20 -14.38
N LEU A 59 -4.83 -8.27 -13.43
CA LEU A 59 -4.70 -6.85 -13.69
C LEU A 59 -3.23 -6.45 -13.51
N SER A 60 -2.65 -5.84 -14.54
CA SER A 60 -1.25 -5.44 -14.56
C SER A 60 -1.13 -3.92 -14.52
N PHE A 61 -0.24 -3.44 -13.65
CA PHE A 61 0.19 -2.04 -13.58
C PHE A 61 1.68 -2.02 -13.87
N LEU A 62 2.07 -1.32 -14.93
CA LEU A 62 3.47 -1.14 -15.31
C LEU A 62 3.74 0.35 -15.43
N ASP A 63 4.77 0.84 -14.77
CA ASP A 63 5.23 2.22 -14.91
C ASP A 63 6.67 2.27 -15.42
N ASN A 64 7.08 3.42 -15.96
CA ASN A 64 8.44 3.67 -16.42
C ASN A 64 9.29 4.45 -15.41
N GLY A 65 8.93 4.39 -14.13
CA GLY A 65 9.67 5.02 -13.04
C GLY A 65 11.02 4.35 -12.75
N PRO A 66 11.77 4.88 -11.76
CA PRO A 66 13.12 4.42 -11.44
C PRO A 66 13.18 3.02 -10.81
N GLY A 67 12.04 2.40 -10.50
CA GLY A 67 11.97 1.13 -9.80
C GLY A 67 12.36 1.24 -8.32
N MET A 68 12.65 0.10 -7.70
CA MET A 68 12.98 0.00 -6.28
C MET A 68 14.20 -0.90 -6.06
N GLU A 69 15.11 -0.42 -5.19
CA GLU A 69 16.13 -1.28 -4.58
C GLU A 69 15.48 -2.25 -3.58
N ALA A 70 16.15 -3.37 -3.28
CA ALA A 70 15.60 -4.43 -2.43
C ALA A 70 15.08 -3.94 -1.06
N VAL A 71 15.77 -2.96 -0.45
CA VAL A 71 15.36 -2.37 0.82
C VAL A 71 14.08 -1.53 0.70
N MET A 72 13.89 -0.84 -0.42
CA MET A 72 12.70 -0.05 -0.70
C MET A 72 11.50 -0.96 -0.92
N LEU A 73 11.69 -2.04 -1.69
CA LEU A 73 10.66 -3.06 -1.89
C LEU A 73 10.26 -3.74 -0.56
N TYR A 74 11.23 -4.10 0.29
CA TYR A 74 10.93 -4.64 1.62
C TYR A 74 10.11 -3.65 2.46
N ASN A 75 10.44 -2.36 2.40
CA ASN A 75 9.70 -1.32 3.10
C ASN A 75 8.29 -1.08 2.55
N MET A 76 8.08 -1.25 1.24
CA MET A 76 6.76 -1.18 0.61
C MET A 76 5.86 -2.34 1.06
N LEU A 77 6.43 -3.55 1.22
CA LEU A 77 5.66 -4.76 1.53
C LEU A 77 5.40 -4.96 3.03
N ARG A 78 6.17 -4.30 3.90
CA ARG A 78 5.98 -4.43 5.36
C ARG A 78 4.88 -3.51 5.85
N TYR A 79 4.16 -3.95 6.88
CA TYR A 79 3.33 -3.04 7.67
C TYR A 79 4.24 -2.07 8.44
N PRO A 80 3.98 -0.75 8.43
CA PRO A 80 4.75 0.18 9.25
C PRO A 80 4.50 -0.15 10.73
N PRO A 81 5.56 -0.42 11.54
CA PRO A 81 5.41 -0.40 12.98
C PRO A 81 4.95 1.02 13.34
N HIS A 82 3.91 1.10 14.18
CA HIS A 82 3.24 2.31 14.66
C HIS A 82 3.97 3.62 14.35
N MET A 83 3.28 4.55 13.66
CA MET A 83 3.71 5.93 13.41
C MET A 83 4.02 6.68 14.72
N GLU A 84 5.13 6.36 15.37
CA GLU A 84 5.80 7.23 16.32
C GLU A 84 6.91 7.95 15.55
N THR A 85 6.57 9.16 15.13
CA THR A 85 7.45 10.32 14.92
C THR A 85 8.95 10.00 14.83
N SER A 86 9.41 9.50 13.68
CA SER A 86 10.80 9.66 13.27
C SER A 86 10.86 10.74 12.19
N PRO A 87 11.57 11.87 12.43
CA PRO A 87 11.63 12.97 11.47
C PRO A 87 12.31 12.59 10.15
N ALA A 88 12.90 11.39 10.05
CA ALA A 88 13.56 10.90 8.84
C ALA A 88 12.62 10.21 7.83
N VAL A 89 11.35 9.92 8.19
CA VAL A 89 10.38 9.28 7.26
C VAL A 89 9.46 10.31 6.59
N ASN A 90 9.48 11.56 7.06
CA ASN A 90 8.73 12.69 6.48
C ASN A 90 9.19 13.12 5.07
N SER A 91 10.14 12.42 4.44
CA SER A 91 10.48 12.65 3.03
C SER A 91 9.63 11.83 2.05
N TYR A 92 8.86 10.83 2.53
CA TYR A 92 7.96 10.02 1.69
C TYR A 92 6.46 10.36 1.87
N HIS A 93 6.12 11.26 2.77
CA HIS A 93 4.79 11.86 2.85
C HIS A 93 4.94 13.36 2.64
N GLY A 94 4.92 13.76 1.36
CA GLY A 94 4.55 15.12 1.03
C GLY A 94 3.17 15.44 1.61
N ASP A 95 2.97 16.68 2.01
CA ASP A 95 1.72 17.20 2.58
C ASP A 95 0.47 16.79 1.75
N TYR A 96 -0.22 15.74 2.17
CA TYR A 96 -1.56 15.36 1.70
C TYR A 96 -2.63 15.91 2.66
N ARG A 97 -2.58 17.20 2.95
CA ARG A 97 -3.73 17.96 3.46
C ARG A 97 -3.82 19.29 2.74
N ARG A 98 -4.63 19.33 1.69
CA ARG A 98 -5.49 20.48 1.43
C ARG A 98 -6.89 20.12 1.93
#